data_AF-A0A6J4L957-F1
#
_entry.id   AF-A0A6J4L957-F1
#
_cell.length_a   1.000
_cell.length_b   1.000
_cell.length_c   1.000
_cell.angle_alpha   90.00
_cell.angle_beta   90.00
_cell.angle_gamma   90.00
#
_symmetry.space_group_name_H-M   'P 1'
#
loop_
_entity.id
_entity.type
_entity.pdbx_description
1 polymer ?
#
loop_
_entity_poly.entity_id
_entity_poly.type
_entity_poly.pdbx_seq_one_letter_code
_entity_poly.pdbx_strand_id
1 'polypeptide(L)'
;MTDINRDPDAFYDRVVAVRGAVDAIIDPRSITLGEVGGDRTVQPVGTLLVVNRGLLSSRAGDSLRVIGRVRRFRVTDVEREIGADLSDTDFTPWADRPVLVATAVMPTTS
;
A
#
# COMPACT_ATOMS: atom_id res chain seq x y z
N MET A 1 -16.09 -1.59 -12.68
CA MET A 1 -15.17 -0.96 -11.72
C MET A 1 -14.59 -2.11 -10.90
N THR A 2 -13.28 -2.29 -10.89
CA THR A 2 -12.64 -3.49 -10.29
C THR A 2 -11.92 -3.06 -9.01
N ASP A 3 -12.31 -3.64 -7.89
CA ASP A 3 -12.09 -3.12 -6.53
C ASP A 3 -11.23 -4.04 -5.66
N ILE A 4 -10.10 -3.55 -5.16
CA ILE A 4 -9.11 -4.34 -4.42
C ILE A 4 -9.56 -4.74 -3.01
N ASN A 5 -10.44 -3.94 -2.38
CA ASN A 5 -10.94 -4.21 -1.03
C ASN A 5 -12.30 -4.92 -1.03
N ARG A 6 -12.98 -4.97 -2.18
CA ARG A 6 -14.25 -5.70 -2.35
C ARG A 6 -14.03 -7.14 -2.81
N ASP A 7 -12.98 -7.38 -3.58
CA ASP A 7 -12.54 -8.72 -4.00
C ASP A 7 -11.00 -8.81 -3.95
N PRO A 8 -10.39 -8.79 -2.76
CA PRO A 8 -8.93 -8.84 -2.62
C PRO A 8 -8.33 -10.12 -3.21
N ASP A 9 -9.06 -11.24 -3.17
CA ASP A 9 -8.65 -12.52 -3.74
C ASP A 9 -8.45 -12.45 -5.25
N ALA A 10 -9.21 -11.63 -5.99
CA ALA A 10 -8.99 -11.40 -7.41
C ALA A 10 -7.66 -10.69 -7.73
N PHE A 11 -7.08 -9.99 -6.75
CA PHE A 11 -5.86 -9.18 -6.92
C PHE A 11 -4.64 -9.72 -6.19
N TYR A 12 -4.80 -10.67 -5.26
CA TYR A 12 -3.66 -11.29 -4.60
C TYR A 12 -2.67 -11.84 -5.64
N ASP A 13 -1.39 -11.62 -5.36
CA ASP A 13 -0.26 -11.96 -6.23
C ASP A 13 -0.23 -11.24 -7.59
N ARG A 14 -1.09 -10.24 -7.81
CA ARG A 14 -1.02 -9.38 -8.99
C ARG A 14 -0.27 -8.10 -8.72
N VAL A 15 0.50 -7.67 -9.72
CA VAL A 15 1.08 -6.33 -9.74
C VAL A 15 0.03 -5.36 -10.22
N VAL A 16 -0.30 -4.38 -9.39
CA VAL A 16 -1.27 -3.34 -9.69
C VAL A 16 -0.61 -1.98 -9.50
N ALA A 17 -1.07 -1.01 -10.28
CA ALA A 17 -0.81 0.39 -9.98
C ALA A 17 -2.00 0.92 -9.18
N VAL A 18 -1.74 1.46 -8.00
CA VAL A 18 -2.70 2.12 -7.13
C VAL A 18 -2.36 3.60 -7.07
N ARG A 19 -3.38 4.45 -7.22
CA ARG A 19 -3.26 5.88 -6.95
C ARG A 19 -3.97 6.17 -5.64
N GLY A 20 -3.30 6.92 -4.77
CA GLY A 20 -3.69 7.16 -3.39
C GLY A 20 -3.16 8.49 -2.89
N ALA A 21 -3.91 9.15 -2.00
CA ALA A 21 -3.37 10.23 -1.19
C ALA A 21 -2.86 9.62 0.10
N VAL A 22 -1.70 10.07 0.57
CA VAL A 22 -1.14 9.62 1.84
C VAL A 22 -2.05 10.10 2.97
N ASP A 23 -2.68 9.15 3.64
CA ASP A 23 -3.59 9.40 4.76
C ASP A 23 -2.77 9.54 6.06
N ALA A 24 -1.90 8.56 6.34
CA ALA A 24 -0.98 8.60 7.46
C ALA A 24 0.35 7.91 7.11
N ILE A 25 1.40 8.27 7.87
CA ILE A 25 2.71 7.62 7.81
C ILE A 25 2.84 6.78 9.07
N ILE A 26 2.93 5.45 8.90
CA ILE A 26 3.13 4.53 10.03
C ILE A 26 4.61 4.53 10.40
N ASP A 27 5.47 4.37 9.40
CA ASP A 27 6.92 4.38 9.56
C ASP A 27 7.61 4.94 8.29
N PRO A 28 8.94 5.17 8.29
CA PRO A 28 9.66 5.72 7.13
C PRO A 28 9.59 4.91 5.82
N ARG A 29 9.07 3.69 5.84
CA ARG A 29 8.88 2.75 4.73
C ARG A 29 7.42 2.35 4.53
N SER A 30 6.55 2.66 5.48
CA SER A 30 5.15 2.23 5.49
C SER A 30 4.20 3.41 5.64
N ILE A 31 3.27 3.51 4.70
CA ILE A 31 2.26 4.56 4.65
C ILE A 31 0.88 3.96 4.41
N THR A 32 -0.15 4.68 4.81
CA THR A 32 -1.51 4.37 4.42
C THR A 32 -1.95 5.27 3.28
N LEU A 33 -2.55 4.66 2.26
CA LEU A 33 -3.17 5.36 1.15
C LEU A 33 -4.69 5.32 1.30
N GLY A 34 -5.33 6.48 1.25
CA GLY A 34 -6.77 6.60 1.11
C GLY A 34 -7.23 6.56 -0.35
N GLU A 35 -8.54 6.61 -0.56
CA GLU A 35 -9.15 6.79 -1.88
C GLU A 35 -8.82 8.15 -2.49
N VAL A 36 -8.42 8.16 -3.76
CA VAL A 36 -8.40 9.36 -4.59
C VAL A 36 -9.28 9.08 -5.79
N GLY A 37 -10.36 9.84 -5.93
CA GLY A 37 -11.24 9.70 -7.08
C GLY A 37 -10.48 9.99 -8.38
N GLY A 38 -10.46 9.03 -9.31
CA GLY A 38 -9.94 9.28 -10.66
C GLY A 38 -9.52 8.05 -11.49
N ASP A 39 -9.99 8.06 -12.74
CA ASP A 39 -9.66 7.29 -13.95
C ASP A 39 -8.93 5.92 -13.87
N ARG A 40 -9.65 4.88 -14.35
CA ARG A 40 -9.23 3.56 -14.90
C ARG A 40 -8.11 2.76 -14.20
N THR A 41 -7.71 3.16 -13.00
CA THR A 41 -6.66 2.53 -12.19
C THR A 41 -7.29 1.80 -11.01
N VAL A 42 -6.61 0.80 -10.43
CA VAL A 42 -7.07 0.12 -9.21
C VAL A 42 -7.06 1.15 -8.07
N GLN A 43 -8.20 1.37 -7.44
CA GLN A 43 -8.35 2.27 -6.29
C GLN A 43 -8.47 1.41 -5.03
N PRO A 44 -7.89 1.82 -3.89
CA PRO A 44 -8.23 1.23 -2.61
C PRO A 44 -9.70 1.53 -2.30
N VAL A 45 -10.40 0.73 -1.50
CA VAL A 45 -11.73 1.12 -0.96
C VAL A 45 -11.54 1.43 0.52
N GLY A 46 -11.48 2.71 0.90
CA GLY A 46 -10.97 3.12 2.21
C GLY A 46 -9.44 3.13 2.29
N THR A 47 -8.87 2.66 3.40
CA THR A 47 -7.43 2.76 3.69
C THR A 47 -6.66 1.49 3.28
N LEU A 48 -5.64 1.63 2.44
CA LEU A 48 -4.74 0.56 2.02
C LEU A 48 -3.34 0.76 2.60
N LEU A 49 -2.80 -0.29 3.22
CA LEU A 49 -1.42 -0.28 3.69
C LEU A 49 -0.46 -0.46 2.51
N VAL A 50 0.53 0.42 2.42
CA VAL A 50 1.64 0.33 1.47
C VAL A 50 2.94 0.18 2.24
N VAL A 51 3.71 -0.85 1.88
CA VAL A 51 5.03 -1.09 2.46
C VAL A 51 6.07 -1.08 1.36
N ASN A 52 7.13 -0.31 1.54
CA ASN A 52 8.23 -0.21 0.60
C ASN A 52 9.50 -0.86 1.16
N ARG A 53 10.32 -1.38 0.25
CA ARG A 53 11.66 -1.88 0.62
C ARG A 53 12.62 -0.75 1.00
N GLY A 54 12.50 0.39 0.32
CA GLY A 54 13.27 1.60 0.60
C GLY A 54 12.52 2.58 1.51
N LEU A 55 13.23 3.64 1.93
CA LEU A 55 12.59 4.77 2.59
C LEU A 55 11.65 5.50 1.62
N LEU A 56 10.46 5.84 2.10
CA LEU A 56 9.48 6.67 1.42
C LEU A 56 9.73 8.13 1.83
N SER A 57 9.91 9.00 0.85
CA SER A 57 9.99 10.44 1.07
C SER A 57 8.64 11.07 0.70
N SER A 58 7.62 10.78 1.50
CA SER A 58 6.24 11.25 1.28
C SER A 58 5.69 11.89 2.54
N ARG A 59 4.75 12.83 2.37
CA ARG A 59 4.07 13.53 3.46
C ARG A 59 2.58 13.23 3.43
N ALA A 60 1.92 13.34 4.59
CA ALA A 60 0.46 13.28 4.64
C ALA A 60 -0.14 14.34 3.71
N GLY A 61 -1.12 13.94 2.91
CA GLY A 61 -1.72 14.76 1.85
C GLY A 61 -1.04 14.66 0.48
N ASP A 62 0.15 14.06 0.37
CA ASP A 62 0.79 13.86 -0.93
C ASP A 62 0.00 12.86 -1.79
N SER A 63 -0.24 13.21 -3.05
CA SER A 63 -0.82 12.29 -4.02
C SER A 63 0.28 11.46 -4.67
N LEU A 64 0.21 10.14 -4.51
CA LEU A 64 1.21 9.20 -5.01
C LEU A 64 0.56 8.16 -5.94
N ARG A 65 1.34 7.73 -6.93
CA ARG A 65 1.12 6.49 -7.66
C ARG A 65 2.10 5.44 -7.17
N VAL A 66 1.56 4.37 -6.60
CA VAL A 66 2.33 3.21 -6.13
C VAL A 66 2.08 2.04 -7.08
N ILE A 67 3.14 1.43 -7.57
CA ILE A 67 3.10 0.17 -8.30
C ILE A 67 3.65 -0.90 -7.36
N GLY A 68 2.84 -1.92 -7.11
CA GLY A 68 3.21 -2.97 -6.16
C GLY A 68 2.41 -4.24 -6.36
N ARG A 69 2.80 -5.28 -5.64
CA ARG A 69 2.09 -6.55 -5.60
C ARG A 69 1.11 -6.54 -4.42
N VAL A 70 -0.14 -6.90 -4.68
CA VAL A 70 -1.11 -7.09 -3.60
C VAL A 70 -0.84 -8.41 -2.92
N ARG A 71 -0.70 -8.39 -1.61
CA ARG A 71 -0.54 -9.58 -0.79
C ARG A 71 -1.47 -9.52 0.41
N ARG A 72 -1.71 -10.69 1.02
CA ARG A 72 -2.26 -10.74 2.36
C ARG A 72 -1.17 -10.29 3.34
N PHE A 73 -1.49 -9.35 4.21
CA PHE A 73 -0.56 -8.83 5.19
C PHE A 73 -0.29 -9.88 6.27
N ARG A 74 0.89 -10.47 6.21
CA ARG A 74 1.51 -11.23 7.29
C ARG A 74 2.85 -10.58 7.57
N VAL A 75 3.05 -10.05 8.78
CA VAL A 75 4.25 -9.28 9.14
C VAL A 75 5.51 -10.04 8.72
N THR A 76 5.65 -11.29 9.14
CA THR A 76 6.82 -12.13 8.83
C THR A 76 7.06 -12.34 7.33
N ASP A 77 6.01 -12.41 6.51
CA ASP A 77 6.18 -12.58 5.06
C ASP A 77 6.61 -11.27 4.39
N VAL A 78 6.01 -10.17 4.80
CA VAL A 78 6.35 -8.82 4.29
C VAL A 78 7.78 -8.46 4.70
N GLU A 79 8.16 -8.68 5.96
CA GLU A 79 9.52 -8.45 6.47
C GLU A 79 10.58 -9.20 5.65
N ARG A 80 10.31 -10.48 5.34
CA ARG A 80 11.20 -11.29 4.49
C ARG A 80 11.28 -10.75 3.06
N GLU A 81 10.17 -10.26 2.51
CA GLU A 81 10.12 -9.74 1.14
C GLU A 81 10.85 -8.40 1.00
N ILE A 82 10.68 -7.51 1.99
CA ILE A 82 11.36 -6.21 1.99
C ILE A 82 12.79 -6.30 2.55
N GLY A 83 13.09 -7.34 3.33
CA GLY A 83 14.37 -7.53 4.02
C GLY A 83 14.59 -6.50 5.13
N ALA A 84 13.52 -6.13 5.85
CA ALA A 84 13.55 -5.17 6.94
C ALA A 84 12.49 -5.54 7.98
N ASP A 85 12.79 -5.32 9.26
CA ASP A 85 11.86 -5.58 10.36
C ASP A 85 10.80 -4.47 10.45
N LEU A 86 9.56 -4.89 10.70
CA LEU A 86 8.41 -4.02 10.89
C LEU A 86 7.97 -4.09 12.35
N SER A 87 7.44 -2.99 12.88
CA SER A 87 6.98 -2.95 14.28
C SER A 87 5.66 -3.70 14.45
N ASP A 88 5.70 -4.92 15.00
CA ASP A 88 4.50 -5.75 15.24
C ASP A 88 3.34 -4.99 15.90
N THR A 89 3.65 -4.08 16.84
CA THR A 89 2.63 -3.29 17.55
C THR A 89 1.83 -2.39 16.60
N ASP A 90 2.51 -1.73 15.66
CA ASP A 90 1.89 -0.80 14.71
C ASP A 90 1.14 -1.53 13.59
N PHE A 91 1.57 -2.76 13.30
CA PHE A 91 1.06 -3.58 12.20
C PHE A 91 0.02 -4.63 12.61
N THR A 92 -0.14 -4.91 13.90
CA THR A 92 -1.20 -5.77 14.46
C THR A 92 -2.61 -5.48 13.88
N PRO A 93 -3.09 -4.22 13.81
CA PRO A 93 -4.42 -3.94 13.25
C PRO A 93 -4.55 -4.21 11.75
N TRP A 94 -3.44 -4.43 11.05
CA TRP A 94 -3.38 -4.71 9.62
C TRP A 94 -3.27 -6.20 9.30
N ALA A 95 -3.13 -7.07 10.31
CA ALA A 95 -3.05 -8.52 10.14
C ALA A 95 -4.21 -9.07 9.28
N ASP A 96 -3.87 -9.95 8.34
CA ASP A 96 -4.79 -10.59 7.39
C ASP A 96 -5.53 -9.65 6.42
N ARG A 97 -5.25 -8.34 6.43
CA ARG A 97 -5.78 -7.36 5.46
C ARG A 97 -4.94 -7.34 4.18
N PRO A 98 -5.47 -6.81 3.06
CA PRO A 98 -4.65 -6.58 1.87
C PRO A 98 -3.59 -5.51 2.15
N VAL A 99 -2.35 -5.81 1.74
CA VAL A 99 -1.22 -4.89 1.70
C VAL A 99 -0.70 -4.78 0.28
N LEU A 100 -0.23 -3.60 -0.10
CA LEU A 100 0.49 -3.38 -1.33
C LEU A 100 1.99 -3.31 -1.03
N VAL A 101 2.73 -4.32 -1.44
CA VAL A 101 4.19 -4.29 -1.37
C VAL A 101 4.70 -3.49 -2.56
N ALA A 102 5.13 -2.26 -2.29
CA ALA A 102 5.55 -1.30 -3.30
C ALA A 102 6.87 -1.73 -3.94
N THR A 103 6.88 -1.77 -5.27
CA THR A 103 8.09 -1.93 -6.09
C THR A 103 8.54 -0.58 -6.63
N ALA A 104 7.60 0.33 -6.92
CA ALA A 104 7.88 1.69 -7.33
C ALA A 104 6.86 2.65 -6.74
N VAL A 105 7.34 3.79 -6.24
CA VAL A 105 6.51 4.89 -5.74
C VAL A 105 6.88 6.14 -6.51
N MET A 106 5.88 6.78 -7.12
CA MET A 106 6.05 7.98 -7.93
C MET A 106 5.10 9.06 -7.41
N PRO A 107 5.58 10.27 -7.12
CA PRO A 107 4.70 11.39 -6.82
C PRO A 107 3.88 11.73 -8.08
N THR A 108 2.59 11.95 -7.90
CA THR A 108 1.72 12.52 -8.92
C THR A 108 1.50 13.99 -8.58
N THR A 109 2.53 14.81 -8.81
CA THR A 109 2.38 16.26 -8.84
C THR A 109 1.61 16.62 -10.11
N SER A 110 0.41 17.20 -9.94
CA SER A 110 -0.31 17.85 -11.03
C SER A 110 0.09 19.31 -11.17
#